data_AF-A0A2V9M6B9-F1
#
_entry.id   AF-A0A2V9M6B9-F1
#
_cell.length_a   1.000
_cell.length_b   1.000
_cell.length_c   1.000
_cell.angle_alpha   90.00
_cell.angle_beta   90.00
_cell.angle_gamma   90.00
#
_symmetry.space_group_name_H-M   'P 1'
#
loop_
_entity.id
_entity.type
_entity.pdbx_description
1 polymer ?
#
loop_
_entity_poly.entity_id
_entity_poly.type
_entity_poly.pdbx_seq_one_letter_code
_entity_poly.pdbx_strand_id
1 'polypeptide(L)'
;MSEDVVQTQGQAHLDGRYTNYFKVGHNAFEFLLDFGQLSPENMNARLHTRIITSPKCAKFLLDSLRESVERYEHTFEVILAKSEEVAS
;
A
#
# COMPACT_ATOMS: atom_id res chain seq x y z
N MET A 1 41.30 10.25 -26.42
CA MET A 1 40.98 10.18 -24.98
C MET A 1 39.60 9.55 -24.91
N SER A 2 39.53 8.35 -24.36
CA SER A 2 38.35 7.49 -24.32
C SER A 2 37.36 8.08 -23.32
N GLU A 3 36.15 8.42 -23.76
CA GLU A 3 35.06 8.71 -22.84
C GLU A 3 34.48 7.36 -22.39
N ASP A 4 34.85 6.95 -21.17
CA ASP A 4 34.23 5.83 -20.48
C ASP A 4 32.75 6.13 -20.30
N VAL A 5 31.90 5.42 -21.05
CA VAL A 5 30.47 5.33 -20.77
C VAL A 5 30.30 4.52 -19.51
N VAL A 6 30.20 5.21 -18.37
CA VAL A 6 29.78 4.62 -17.10
C VAL A 6 28.35 4.09 -17.29
N GLN A 7 28.22 2.78 -17.49
CA GLN A 7 26.95 2.08 -17.41
C GLN A 7 26.50 2.07 -15.94
N THR A 8 25.77 3.11 -15.53
CA THR A 8 25.06 3.12 -14.26
C THR A 8 24.03 2.00 -14.31
N GLN A 9 24.27 0.94 -13.53
CA GLN A 9 23.34 -0.18 -13.40
C GLN A 9 21.96 0.38 -13.03
N GLY A 10 20.97 0.13 -13.89
CA GLY A 10 19.62 0.66 -13.74
C GLY A 10 19.01 0.18 -12.43
N GLN A 11 18.89 1.08 -11.46
CA GLN A 11 18.03 0.85 -10.30
C GLN A 11 16.63 0.53 -10.83
N ALA A 12 16.06 -0.59 -10.40
CA ALA A 12 14.68 -0.92 -10.73
C ALA A 12 13.78 0.22 -10.24
N HIS A 13 13.26 1.00 -11.18
CA HIS A 13 12.36 2.09 -10.88
C HIS A 13 11.05 1.50 -10.35
N LEU A 14 10.69 1.85 -9.12
CA LEU A 14 9.42 1.47 -8.53
C LEU A 14 8.35 2.48 -8.97
N ASP A 15 7.35 2.01 -9.71
CA ASP A 15 6.19 2.82 -10.07
C ASP A 15 5.16 2.83 -8.92
N GLY A 16 4.94 4.01 -8.35
CA GLY A 16 4.01 4.21 -7.24
C GLY A 16 2.61 4.55 -7.75
N ARG A 17 1.58 3.79 -7.33
CA ARG A 17 0.18 4.07 -7.66
C ARG A 17 -0.57 4.64 -6.47
N TYR A 18 -1.15 5.82 -6.64
CA TYR A 18 -1.99 6.43 -5.61
C TYR A 18 -3.26 5.60 -5.33
N THR A 19 -3.55 5.40 -4.06
CA THR A 19 -4.76 4.71 -3.58
C THR A 19 -5.37 5.46 -2.40
N ASN A 20 -6.70 5.51 -2.37
CA ASN A 20 -7.48 6.02 -1.22
C ASN A 20 -8.55 5.01 -0.77
N TYR A 21 -8.54 3.80 -1.35
CA TYR A 21 -9.51 2.76 -1.08
C TYR A 21 -8.84 1.40 -1.19
N PHE A 22 -9.11 0.50 -0.25
CA PHE A 22 -8.59 -0.85 -0.29
C PHE A 22 -9.58 -1.88 0.27
N LYS A 23 -9.42 -3.14 -0.14
CA LYS A 23 -10.11 -4.30 0.41
C LYS A 23 -9.10 -5.38 0.77
N VAL A 24 -9.37 -6.08 1.86
CA VAL A 24 -8.54 -7.21 2.31
C VAL A 24 -9.41 -8.46 2.36
N GLY A 25 -9.02 -9.48 1.59
CA GLY A 25 -9.57 -10.82 1.65
C GLY A 25 -8.50 -11.84 2.01
N HIS A 26 -8.89 -13.01 2.50
CA HIS A 26 -7.94 -14.08 2.80
C HIS A 26 -8.59 -15.47 2.78
N ASN A 27 -7.74 -16.48 2.66
CA ASN A 27 -8.03 -17.87 2.96
C ASN A 27 -6.89 -18.46 3.82
N ALA A 28 -6.86 -19.78 4.03
CA ALA A 28 -5.84 -20.42 4.85
C ALA A 28 -4.39 -20.30 4.29
N PHE A 29 -4.24 -19.99 3.00
CA PHE A 29 -2.97 -20.03 2.28
C PHE A 29 -2.48 -18.65 1.82
N GLU A 30 -3.38 -17.69 1.64
CA GLU A 30 -3.05 -16.38 1.07
C GLU A 30 -3.97 -15.25 1.56
N PHE A 31 -3.42 -14.04 1.49
CA PHE A 31 -4.10 -12.76 1.64
C PHE A 31 -4.11 -12.04 0.30
N LEU A 32 -5.24 -11.43 -0.03
CA LEU A 32 -5.44 -10.58 -1.19
C LEU A 32 -5.64 -9.15 -0.69
N LEU A 33 -4.75 -8.24 -1.10
CA LEU A 33 -4.82 -6.81 -0.81
C LEU A 33 -5.13 -6.09 -2.12
N ASP A 34 -6.37 -5.64 -2.26
CA ASP A 34 -6.83 -4.92 -3.43
C ASP A 34 -6.84 -3.42 -3.16
N PHE A 35 -6.09 -2.66 -3.95
CA PHE A 35 -5.98 -1.22 -3.87
C PHE A 35 -6.67 -0.56 -5.06
N GLY A 36 -7.33 0.55 -4.79
CA GLY A 36 -8.06 1.31 -5.78
C GLY A 36 -8.27 2.76 -5.41
N GLN A 37 -9.10 3.39 -6.23
CA GLN A 37 -9.54 4.76 -6.05
C GLN A 37 -11.05 4.81 -5.95
N LEU A 38 -11.56 5.34 -4.84
CA LEU A 38 -12.97 5.65 -4.65
C LEU A 38 -13.22 7.09 -5.06
N SER A 39 -14.12 7.27 -6.03
CA SER A 39 -14.58 8.60 -6.43
C SER A 39 -15.74 9.05 -5.53
N PRO A 40 -15.65 10.24 -4.89
CA PRO A 40 -16.72 10.77 -4.04
C PRO A 40 -18.02 11.06 -4.80
N GLU A 41 -17.97 11.26 -6.12
CA GLU A 41 -19.14 11.69 -6.90
C GLU A 41 -20.12 10.55 -7.18
N ASN A 42 -19.62 9.33 -7.36
CA ASN A 42 -20.41 8.18 -7.78
C ASN A 42 -20.26 6.96 -6.85
N MET A 43 -19.53 7.10 -5.74
CA MET A 43 -19.21 6.02 -4.79
C MET A 43 -18.67 4.76 -5.48
N ASN A 44 -18.03 4.92 -6.66
CA ASN A 44 -17.53 3.80 -7.44
C ASN A 44 -16.03 3.63 -7.16
N ALA A 45 -15.67 2.46 -6.63
CA ALA A 45 -14.30 2.07 -6.41
C ALA A 45 -13.71 1.43 -7.67
N ARG A 46 -12.68 2.07 -8.24
CA ARG A 46 -11.87 1.49 -9.33
C ARG A 46 -10.63 0.84 -8.75
N LEU A 47 -10.65 -0.48 -8.62
CA LEU A 47 -9.49 -1.27 -8.22
C LEU A 47 -8.46 -1.30 -9.35
N HIS A 48 -7.19 -1.21 -8.99
CA HIS A 48 -6.13 -1.14 -9.99
C HIS A 48 -4.87 -1.95 -9.64
N THR A 49 -4.63 -2.24 -8.36
CA THR A 49 -3.48 -3.04 -7.92
C THR A 49 -3.96 -4.13 -6.98
N ARG A 50 -3.54 -5.37 -7.24
CA ARG A 50 -3.74 -6.51 -6.33
C ARG A 50 -2.38 -7.03 -5.89
N ILE A 51 -2.20 -7.19 -4.58
CA ILE A 51 -1.08 -7.91 -4.00
C ILE A 51 -1.61 -9.22 -3.40
N ILE A 52 -1.01 -10.34 -3.79
CA ILE A 52 -1.29 -11.66 -3.22
C ILE A 52 -0.07 -12.06 -2.39
N THR A 53 -0.28 -12.44 -1.14
CA THR A 53 0.84 -12.77 -0.24
C THR A 53 0.46 -13.85 0.77
N SER A 54 1.46 -14.50 1.38
CA SER A 54 1.21 -15.50 2.41
C SER A 54 0.75 -14.87 3.73
N PRO A 55 0.03 -15.61 4.61
CA PRO A 55 -0.37 -15.12 5.93
C PRO A 55 0.81 -14.59 6.77
N LYS A 56 1.97 -15.25 6.69
CA LYS A 56 3.19 -14.83 7.40
C LYS A 56 3.68 -13.47 6.91
N CYS A 57 3.74 -13.27 5.59
CA CYS A 57 4.16 -12.00 5.01
C CYS A 57 3.13 -10.88 5.27
N ALA A 58 1.83 -11.18 5.21
CA ALA A 58 0.78 -10.22 5.57
C ALA A 58 0.91 -9.74 7.02
N LYS A 59 1.21 -10.66 7.95
CA LYS A 59 1.44 -10.33 9.36
C LYS A 59 2.65 -9.41 9.53
N PHE A 60 3.77 -9.72 8.87
CA PHE A 60 4.94 -8.83 8.88
C PHE A 60 4.63 -7.44 8.30
N LEU A 61 3.91 -7.38 7.16
CA LEU A 61 3.51 -6.11 6.56
C LEU A 61 2.70 -5.26 7.55
N LEU A 62 1.72 -5.84 8.24
CA LEU A 62 0.90 -5.15 9.23
C LEU A 62 1.76 -4.57 10.36
N ASP A 63 2.65 -5.39 10.93
CA ASP A 63 3.45 -4.96 12.07
C ASP A 63 4.47 -3.87 11.66
N SER A 64 5.09 -4.00 10.49
CA SER A 64 5.98 -2.95 9.93
C SER A 64 5.23 -1.67 9.58
N LEU A 65 4.02 -1.77 9.02
CA LEU A 65 3.20 -0.61 8.70
C LEU A 65 2.78 0.13 9.98
N ARG A 66 2.39 -0.60 11.03
CA ARG A 66 2.04 -0.02 12.34
C ARG A 66 3.20 0.78 12.92
N GLU A 67 4.38 0.17 13.00
CA GLU A 67 5.57 0.87 13.52
C GLU A 67 5.92 2.10 12.68
N SER A 68 5.76 2.03 11.35
CA SER A 68 6.00 3.16 10.47
C SER A 68 5.01 4.30 10.67
N VAL A 69 3.73 3.99 10.93
CA VAL A 69 2.70 4.98 11.25
C VAL A 69 3.01 5.65 12.58
N GLU A 70 3.32 4.87 13.63
CA GLU A 70 3.68 5.42 14.94
C GLU A 70 4.86 6.39 14.87
N ARG A 71 5.91 6.03 14.12
CA ARG A 71 7.05 6.94 13.88
C ARG A 71 6.67 8.20 13.10
N TYR A 72 5.77 8.07 12.13
CA TYR A 72 5.26 9.21 11.36
C TYR A 72 4.52 10.17 12.28
N GLU A 73 3.59 9.68 13.10
CA GLU A 73 2.79 10.51 14.03
C GLU A 73 3.63 11.16 15.13
N HIS A 74 4.73 10.53 15.55
CA HIS A 74 5.68 11.15 16.48
C HIS A 74 6.45 12.32 15.82
N THR A 75 6.65 12.28 14.50
CA THR A 75 7.42 13.30 13.77
C THR A 75 6.52 14.41 13.21
N PHE A 76 5.30 14.05 12.83
CA PHE A 76 4.32 14.91 12.18
C PHE A 76 3.06 15.04 13.05
N GLU A 77 1.89 15.07 12.43
CA GLU A 77 0.61 15.14 13.11
C GLU A 77 -0.02 13.76 13.27
N VAL A 78 -0.86 13.63 14.28
CA VAL A 78 -1.66 12.43 14.53
C VAL A 78 -2.67 12.25 13.40
N ILE A 79 -2.75 11.02 12.88
CA ILE A 79 -3.69 10.67 11.83
C ILE A 79 -5.06 10.48 12.48
N LEU A 80 -6.01 11.37 12.15
CA LEU A 80 -7.39 11.25 12.58
C LEU A 80 -8.12 10.23 11.70
N ALA A 81 -8.07 8.96 12.07
CA ALA A 81 -8.89 7.94 11.41
C ALA A 81 -10.37 8.14 11.77
N LYS A 82 -11.17 8.67 10.84
CA LYS A 82 -12.64 8.61 10.98
C LYS A 82 -13.05 7.15 10.86
N SER A 83 -13.58 6.58 11.93
CA SER A 83 -14.22 5.26 11.91
C SER A 83 -15.50 5.35 11.07
N GLU A 84 -15.42 5.08 9.77
CA GLU A 84 -16.61 4.76 9.00
C GLU A 84 -17.02 3.32 9.32
N GLU A 85 -18.00 3.23 10.21
CA GLU A 85 -18.81 2.06 10.49
C GLU A 85 -19.45 1.58 9.17
N VAL A 86 -18.82 0.62 8.50
CA VAL A 86 -19.46 -0.06 7.36
C VAL A 86 -20.57 -0.91 7.96
N ALA A 87 -21.81 -0.46 7.74
CA ALA A 87 -23.04 -1.14 8.09
C ALA A 87 -22.97 -2.65 7.76
N SER A 88 -23.36 -3.43 8.76
CA SER A 88 -23.55 -4.90 8.76
C SER A 88 -24.28 -5.40 7.50
#